data_AF-A0A7G2N331-F1
#
_entry.id   AF-A0A7G2N331-F1
#
_cell.length_a   1.000
_cell.length_b   1.000
_cell.length_c   1.000
_cell.angle_alpha   90.00
_cell.angle_beta   90.00
_cell.angle_gamma   90.00
#
_symmetry.space_group_name_H-M   'P 1'
#
loop_
_entity.id
_entity.type
_entity.pdbx_description
1 polymer ?
#
loop_
_entity_poly.entity_id
_entity_poly.type
_entity_poly.pdbx_seq_one_letter_code
_entity_poly.pdbx_strand_id
1 'polypeptide(L)'
;MHKGTIKDDQFTYTGTLLKGVPEGSGTMVFQNGDTYTGNFKSGKFNDQGTFTSKKDKWTYKGSFKNGSPDGKGEMISSGKTQKISMKNGVIIK
;
A
#
# COMPACT_ATOMS: atom_id res chain seq x y z
N MET A 1 8.50 14.39 -12.96
CA MET A 1 7.43 13.70 -12.21
C MET A 1 6.16 14.51 -12.37
N HIS A 2 5.04 13.87 -12.72
CA HIS A 2 3.74 14.56 -12.89
C HIS A 2 2.66 13.81 -12.15
N LYS A 3 1.67 14.52 -11.61
CA LYS A 3 0.49 13.87 -11.04
C LYS A 3 -0.40 13.34 -12.17
N GLY A 4 -0.94 12.14 -12.00
CA GLY A 4 -1.83 11.53 -12.96
C GLY A 4 -2.65 10.40 -12.36
N THR A 5 -3.52 9.84 -13.20
CA THR A 5 -4.39 8.72 -12.85
C THR A 5 -4.14 7.60 -13.85
N ILE A 6 -3.93 6.39 -13.36
CA ILE A 6 -3.91 5.17 -14.16
C ILE A 6 -5.17 4.41 -13.81
N LYS A 7 -5.96 4.05 -14.82
CA LYS A 7 -7.11 3.16 -14.67
C LYS A 7 -6.77 1.87 -15.41
N ASP A 8 -6.67 0.80 -14.65
CA ASP A 8 -6.64 -0.57 -15.14
C ASP A 8 -7.99 -1.21 -14.83
N ASP A 9 -8.28 -2.37 -15.43
CA ASP A 9 -9.45 -3.12 -15.02
C ASP A 9 -9.36 -3.44 -13.53
N GLN A 10 -8.21 -3.91 -13.03
CA GLN A 10 -8.08 -4.41 -11.66
C GLN A 10 -7.91 -3.33 -10.59
N PHE A 11 -7.49 -2.11 -10.96
CA PHE A 11 -7.25 -1.04 -10.01
C PHE A 11 -7.30 0.36 -10.63
N THR A 12 -7.49 1.37 -9.79
CA THR A 12 -7.27 2.77 -10.12
C THR A 12 -6.17 3.34 -9.24
N TYR A 13 -5.12 3.88 -9.86
CA TYR A 13 -4.07 4.62 -9.18
C TYR A 13 -4.24 6.12 -9.42
N THR A 14 -4.04 6.93 -8.38
CA THR A 14 -3.94 8.39 -8.47
C THR A 14 -2.75 8.86 -7.66
N GLY A 15 -1.81 9.56 -8.29
CA GLY A 15 -0.61 9.99 -7.62
C GLY A 15 0.48 10.44 -8.58
N THR A 16 1.72 10.36 -8.13
CA THR A 16 2.88 10.80 -8.91
C THR A 16 3.34 9.72 -9.88
N LEU A 17 3.58 10.13 -11.12
CA LEU A 17 4.05 9.28 -12.21
C LEU A 17 5.44 9.72 -12.68
N LEU A 18 6.28 8.74 -12.96
CA LEU A 18 7.54 8.89 -13.68
C LEU A 18 7.49 8.04 -14.95
N LYS A 19 7.51 8.68 -16.12
CA LYS A 19 7.39 8.01 -17.43
C LYS A 19 6.16 7.10 -17.53
N GLY A 20 5.04 7.53 -16.96
CA GLY A 20 3.78 6.76 -16.94
C GLY A 20 3.71 5.65 -15.89
N VAL A 21 4.74 5.46 -15.08
CA VAL A 21 4.79 4.45 -14.01
C VAL A 21 4.59 5.11 -12.64
N PRO A 22 3.81 4.52 -11.71
CA PRO A 22 3.70 5.01 -10.33
C PRO A 22 5.07 5.14 -9.64
N GLU A 23 5.39 6.34 -9.18
CA GLU A 23 6.66 6.68 -8.55
C GLU A 23 6.47 7.84 -7.56
N GLY A 24 6.89 7.68 -6.31
CA GLY A 24 6.61 8.62 -5.23
C GLY A 24 5.23 8.39 -4.60
N SER A 25 4.62 9.42 -4.02
CA SER A 25 3.39 9.25 -3.25
C SER A 25 2.15 9.12 -4.13
N GLY A 26 1.22 8.24 -3.73
CA GLY A 26 -0.08 8.07 -4.37
C GLY A 26 -1.04 7.15 -3.61
N THR A 27 -2.20 6.94 -4.21
CA THR A 27 -3.25 6.04 -3.73
C THR A 27 -3.63 5.08 -4.85
N MET A 28 -3.65 3.78 -4.55
CA MET A 28 -4.18 2.73 -5.41
C MET A 28 -5.41 2.11 -4.77
N VAL A 29 -6.52 2.10 -5.50
CA VAL A 29 -7.78 1.47 -5.12
C VAL A 29 -7.98 0.25 -6.01
N PHE A 30 -8.08 -0.91 -5.41
CA PHE A 30 -8.30 -2.17 -6.11
C PHE A 30 -9.80 -2.40 -6.36
N GLN A 31 -10.13 -3.22 -7.36
CA GLN A 31 -11.53 -3.59 -7.66
C GLN A 31 -12.27 -4.23 -6.48
N ASN A 32 -11.57 -5.00 -5.65
CA ASN A 32 -12.14 -5.58 -4.44
C ASN A 32 -12.42 -4.53 -3.33
N GLY A 33 -12.07 -3.27 -3.58
CA GLY A 33 -12.25 -2.13 -2.67
C GLY A 33 -11.10 -1.94 -1.68
N ASP A 34 -10.10 -2.82 -1.67
CA ASP A 34 -8.89 -2.61 -0.90
C ASP A 34 -8.18 -1.36 -1.39
N THR A 35 -7.48 -0.68 -0.49
CA THR A 35 -6.82 0.58 -0.80
C THR A 35 -5.42 0.59 -0.23
N TYR A 36 -4.46 1.05 -1.02
CA TYR A 36 -3.13 1.40 -0.57
C TYR A 36 -2.89 2.89 -0.75
N THR A 37 -2.44 3.57 0.29
CA THR A 37 -1.96 4.96 0.22
C THR A 37 -0.54 5.02 0.77
N GLY A 38 0.43 5.45 -0.04
CA GLY A 38 1.83 5.43 0.36
C GLY A 38 2.77 5.77 -0.77
N ASN A 39 4.03 5.39 -0.60
CA ASN A 39 5.05 5.58 -1.62
C ASN A 39 5.10 4.40 -2.59
N PHE A 40 5.42 4.74 -3.82
CA PHE A 40 5.57 3.83 -4.94
C PHE A 40 6.97 3.96 -5.50
N LYS A 41 7.52 2.84 -5.93
CA LYS A 41 8.79 2.79 -6.65
C LYS A 41 8.66 1.79 -7.78
N SER A 42 8.84 2.24 -9.02
CA SER A 42 8.71 1.40 -10.21
C SER A 42 7.38 0.62 -10.24
N GLY A 43 6.28 1.29 -9.89
CA GLY A 43 4.93 0.71 -9.92
C GLY A 43 4.55 -0.15 -8.70
N LYS A 44 5.46 -0.37 -7.75
CA LYS A 44 5.22 -1.21 -6.58
C LYS A 44 5.16 -0.40 -5.29
N PHE A 45 4.39 -0.89 -4.31
CA PHE A 45 4.42 -0.35 -2.95
C PHE A 45 5.83 -0.39 -2.37
N ASN A 46 6.26 0.73 -1.81
CA ASN A 46 7.60 0.89 -1.26
C ASN A 46 7.60 1.86 -0.10
N ASP A 47 8.65 1.80 0.71
CA ASP A 47 8.85 2.63 1.89
C ASP A 47 7.61 2.64 2.79
N GLN A 48 7.16 3.81 3.26
CA GLN A 48 6.00 3.91 4.13
C GLN A 48 4.68 3.92 3.34
N GLY A 49 3.71 3.17 3.85
CA GLY A 49 2.35 3.17 3.32
C GLY A 49 1.31 2.67 4.32
N THR A 50 0.06 2.77 3.89
CA THR A 50 -1.11 2.25 4.60
C THR A 50 -1.91 1.41 3.64
N PHE A 51 -2.06 0.12 3.95
CA PHE A 51 -2.95 -0.79 3.23
C PHE A 51 -4.21 -1.02 4.07
N THR A 52 -5.37 -0.89 3.46
CA THR A 52 -6.67 -1.13 4.10
C THR A 52 -7.40 -2.19 3.33
N SER A 53 -7.73 -3.30 3.99
CA SER A 53 -8.63 -4.30 3.45
C SER A 53 -10.07 -3.89 3.73
N LYS A 54 -10.86 -3.71 2.66
CA LYS A 54 -12.28 -3.35 2.79
C LYS A 54 -13.11 -4.56 3.20
N LYS A 55 -12.76 -5.73 2.69
CA LYS A 55 -13.47 -7.00 2.96
C LYS A 55 -13.26 -7.45 4.40
N ASP A 56 -12.01 -7.50 4.85
CA ASP A 56 -11.64 -8.07 6.14
C ASP A 56 -11.57 -7.02 7.26
N LYS A 57 -11.81 -5.74 6.94
CA LYS A 57 -11.90 -4.61 7.89
C LYS A 57 -10.68 -4.46 8.79
N TRP A 58 -9.49 -4.59 8.19
CA TRP A 58 -8.23 -4.30 8.86
C TRP A 58 -7.38 -3.32 8.05
N THR A 59 -6.49 -2.63 8.75
CA THR A 59 -5.54 -1.69 8.16
C THR A 59 -4.14 -2.02 8.65
N TYR A 60 -3.17 -2.06 7.75
CA TYR A 60 -1.75 -2.12 8.08
C TYR A 60 -1.10 -0.79 7.72
N LYS A 61 -0.40 -0.19 8.68
CA LYS A 61 0.40 1.02 8.49
C LYS A 61 1.86 0.68 8.79
N GLY A 62 2.73 0.82 7.81
CA GLY A 62 4.13 0.48 8.02
C GLY A 62 4.95 0.47 6.74
N SER A 63 6.03 -0.29 6.81
CA SER A 63 7.04 -0.35 5.76
C SER A 63 6.68 -1.41 4.72
N PHE A 64 6.94 -1.11 3.45
CA PHE A 64 6.70 -1.96 2.30
C PHE A 64 7.95 -2.04 1.44
N LYS A 65 8.15 -3.20 0.81
CA LYS A 65 9.24 -3.42 -0.14
C LYS A 65 8.73 -4.31 -1.26
N ASN A 66 8.94 -3.86 -2.50
CA ASN A 66 8.56 -4.61 -3.71
C ASN A 66 7.10 -5.08 -3.73
N GLY A 67 6.18 -4.28 -3.19
CA GLY A 67 4.75 -4.62 -3.15
C GLY A 67 4.28 -5.37 -1.90
N SER A 68 5.19 -5.81 -1.03
CA SER A 68 4.83 -6.57 0.18
C SER A 68 5.14 -5.78 1.45
N PRO A 69 4.36 -5.93 2.54
CA PRO A 69 4.75 -5.47 3.87
C PRO A 69 6.11 -6.04 4.26
N ASP A 70 7.05 -5.18 4.64
CA ASP A 70 8.42 -5.55 5.02
C ASP A 70 8.97 -4.53 6.01
N GLY A 71 9.22 -4.95 7.25
CA GLY A 71 9.65 -4.12 8.36
C GLY A 71 8.58 -3.96 9.44
N LYS A 72 8.78 -2.97 10.32
CA LYS A 72 7.88 -2.70 11.45
C LYS A 72 6.65 -1.93 10.99
N GLY A 73 5.50 -2.24 11.58
CA GLY A 73 4.26 -1.53 11.35
C GLY A 73 3.23 -1.79 12.44
N GLU A 74 2.05 -1.23 12.23
CA GLU A 74 0.89 -1.34 13.09
C GLU A 74 -0.26 -1.96 12.28
N MET A 75 -0.83 -3.04 12.80
CA MET A 75 -2.07 -3.60 12.30
C MET A 75 -3.23 -3.11 13.18
N ILE A 76 -4.23 -2.52 12.56
CA ILE A 76 -5.45 -2.04 13.17
C ILE A 76 -6.57 -2.98 12.72
N SER A 77 -7.20 -3.67 13.66
CA SER A 77 -8.36 -4.52 13.38
C SER A 77 -9.39 -4.35 14.49
N SER A 78 -10.65 -4.12 14.10
CA SER A 78 -11.75 -3.90 15.04
C SER A 78 -11.44 -2.81 16.10
N GLY A 79 -10.77 -1.73 15.68
CA GLY A 79 -10.36 -0.61 16.55
C GLY A 79 -9.17 -0.89 17.48
N LYS A 80 -8.59 -2.10 17.44
CA LYS A 80 -7.39 -2.45 18.21
C LYS A 80 -6.15 -2.31 17.34
N THR A 81 -5.16 -1.58 17.84
CA THR A 81 -3.84 -1.44 17.21
C THR A 81 -2.85 -2.42 17.82
N GLN A 82 -2.14 -3.17 16.98
CA GLN A 82 -1.09 -4.10 17.36
C GLN A 82 0.18 -3.79 16.58
N LYS A 83 1.31 -3.66 17.28
CA LYS A 83 2.63 -3.52 16.63
C LYS A 83 3.06 -4.89 16.13
N ILE A 84 3.37 -4.96 14.84
CA ILE A 84 3.82 -6.18 14.17
C ILE A 84 5.10 -5.92 13.39
N SER A 85 5.91 -6.95 13.23
CA SER A 85 7.03 -6.94 12.30
C SER A 85 6.68 -7.86 11.13
N MET A 86 6.96 -7.42 9.91
CA MET A 86 6.68 -8.16 8.68
C MET A 86 7.99 -8.46 7.95
N LYS A 87 8.07 -9.60 7.27
CA LYS A 87 9.14 -9.89 6.30
C LYS A 87 8.54 -10.62 5.12
N ASN A 88 8.70 -10.06 3.91
CA ASN A 88 8.08 -10.59 2.69
C ASN A 88 6.56 -10.90 2.84
N GLY A 89 5.82 -10.05 3.55
CA GLY A 89 4.38 -10.23 3.77
C GLY A 89 3.98 -11.22 4.88
N VAL A 90 4.92 -11.81 5.61
CA VAL A 90 4.65 -12.70 6.74
C VAL A 90 4.96 -12.00 8.06
N ILE A 91 4.08 -12.16 9.05
CA ILE A 91 4.32 -11.66 10.41
C ILE A 91 5.48 -12.43 11.04
N ILE A 92 6.48 -11.71 11.53
CA ILE A 92 7.60 -12.24 12.31
C ILE A 92 7.47 -11.77 13.76
N LYS A 93 7.79 -12.66 14.70
CA LYS A 93 7.77 -12.41 16.14
C LYS A 93 9.13 -11.95 16.64
#